data_AF-A0A8J5JMK4-F1
#
_entry.id   AF-A0A8J5JMK4-F1
#
_cell.length_a   1.000
_cell.length_b   1.000
_cell.length_c   1.000
_cell.angle_alpha   90.00
_cell.angle_beta   90.00
_cell.angle_gamma   90.00
#
_symmetry.space_group_name_H-M   'P 1'
#
loop_
_entity.id
_entity.type
_entity.pdbx_description
1 polymer ?
#
loop_
_entity_poly.entity_id
_entity_poly.type
_entity_poly.pdbx_seq_one_letter_code
_entity_poly.pdbx_strand_id
1 'polypeptide(L)'
;MIVPLLHQWTKANALFKPPVINQCRTIELKLTKLWHKAVETSLGKGNLARKNEFLHTLDTLFDILTCKCSIQLCSESNCSHSGTEDKGRRPRKYANGFNRLFRNKKQIANAKKREQIREREQKKKMKSEEAIQREEELCQDKSSPINVNATKLSELVDLSLEVLEPPLTTSLTSQELRNLKETPMQVPKWPSHTQSVERCVKMVTEAAGHVYSHERRE
;
A
#
# COMPACT_ATOMS: atom_id res chain seq x y z
N MET A 1 58.57 -5.52 9.12
CA MET A 1 57.32 -5.02 8.52
C MET A 1 56.17 -6.04 8.49
N ILE A 2 56.40 -7.34 8.73
CA ILE A 2 55.34 -8.37 8.67
C ILE A 2 54.43 -8.36 9.93
N VAL A 3 55.00 -8.09 11.11
CA VAL A 3 54.26 -8.16 12.39
C VAL A 3 53.12 -7.13 12.51
N PRO A 4 53.30 -5.84 12.14
CA PRO A 4 52.20 -4.87 12.16
C PRO A 4 51.07 -5.22 11.20
N LEU A 5 51.43 -5.79 10.04
CA LEU A 5 50.48 -6.18 8.98
C LEU A 5 49.64 -7.38 9.41
N LEU A 6 50.25 -8.36 10.08
CA LEU A 6 49.55 -9.49 10.68
C LEU A 6 48.60 -9.03 11.81
N HIS A 7 49.04 -8.10 12.66
CA HIS A 7 48.18 -7.56 13.72
C HIS A 7 46.95 -6.82 13.15
N GLN A 8 47.16 -6.03 12.09
CA GLN A 8 46.10 -5.29 11.41
C GLN A 8 45.14 -6.24 10.68
N TRP A 9 45.64 -7.32 10.09
CA TRP A 9 44.84 -8.38 9.47
C TRP A 9 44.00 -9.16 10.50
N THR A 10 44.58 -9.56 11.64
CA THR A 10 43.84 -10.28 12.69
C THR A 10 42.76 -9.39 13.31
N LYS A 11 43.05 -8.09 13.49
CA LYS A 11 42.07 -7.10 13.96
C LYS A 11 40.93 -6.90 12.97
N ALA A 12 41.23 -6.87 11.66
CA ALA A 12 40.23 -6.80 10.61
C ALA A 12 39.39 -8.09 10.55
N ASN A 13 40.02 -9.27 10.62
CA ASN A 13 39.36 -10.57 10.60
C ASN A 13 38.46 -10.82 11.82
N ALA A 14 38.80 -10.30 12.99
CA ALA A 14 37.93 -10.36 14.15
C ALA A 14 36.59 -9.62 13.94
N LEU A 15 36.53 -8.67 13.00
CA LEU A 15 35.32 -7.93 12.65
C LEU A 15 34.51 -8.61 11.54
N PHE A 16 35.11 -9.55 10.80
CA PHE A 16 34.39 -10.32 9.79
C PHE A 16 33.53 -11.39 10.48
N LYS A 17 32.23 -11.11 10.57
CA LYS A 17 31.25 -12.14 10.88
C LYS A 17 31.17 -13.07 9.66
N PRO A 18 31.37 -14.39 9.82
CA PRO A 18 31.21 -15.31 8.70
C PRO A 18 29.78 -15.19 8.15
N PRO A 19 29.60 -15.29 6.82
CA PRO A 19 28.28 -15.20 6.23
C PRO A 19 27.36 -16.26 6.84
N VAL A 20 26.19 -15.85 7.30
CA VAL A 20 25.20 -16.77 7.88
C VAL A 20 24.51 -17.49 6.71
N ILE A 21 24.94 -18.72 6.44
CA ILE A 21 24.32 -19.58 5.44
C ILE A 21 23.04 -20.17 6.05
N ASN A 22 21.87 -19.69 5.63
CA ASN A 22 20.59 -20.31 5.99
C ASN A 22 20.10 -21.20 4.85
N GLN A 23 19.82 -22.47 5.15
CA GLN A 23 19.13 -23.36 4.21
C GLN A 23 17.68 -22.89 3.97
N CYS A 24 17.13 -23.13 2.77
CA CYS A 24 15.74 -22.78 2.44
C CYS A 24 14.73 -23.33 3.47
N ARG A 25 14.89 -24.60 3.86
CA ARG A 25 14.04 -25.23 4.88
C ARG A 25 14.08 -24.50 6.23
N THR A 26 15.25 -23.99 6.63
CA THR A 26 15.40 -23.22 7.86
C THR A 26 14.72 -21.85 7.76
N ILE A 27 14.76 -21.22 6.58
CA ILE A 27 14.06 -19.96 6.30
C ILE A 27 12.54 -20.18 6.37
N GLU A 28 12.02 -21.21 5.71
CA GLU A 28 10.59 -21.57 5.74
C GLU A 28 10.08 -21.85 7.16
N LEU A 29 10.85 -22.59 7.96
CA LEU A 29 10.50 -22.86 9.36
C LEU A 29 10.48 -21.58 10.21
N LYS A 30 11.43 -20.65 9.98
CA LYS A 30 11.45 -19.36 10.67
C LYS A 30 10.26 -18.49 10.25
N LEU A 31 9.95 -18.42 8.96
CA LEU A 31 8.80 -17.69 8.43
C LEU A 31 7.48 -18.21 8.98
N THR A 32 7.30 -19.54 8.98
CA THR A 32 6.09 -20.16 9.56
C THR A 32 5.94 -19.84 11.05
N LYS A 33 7.02 -19.90 11.83
CA LYS A 33 7.01 -19.52 13.25
C LYS A 33 6.66 -18.04 13.45
N LEU A 34 7.22 -17.15 12.63
CA LEU A 34 6.93 -15.71 12.67
C LEU A 34 5.48 -15.41 12.32
N TRP A 35 4.95 -16.09 11.30
CA TRP A 35 3.55 -15.97 10.90
C TRP A 35 2.62 -16.37 12.04
N HIS A 36 2.86 -17.50 12.70
CA HIS A 36 2.07 -17.89 13.86
C HIS A 36 2.15 -16.87 15.00
N LYS A 37 3.34 -16.31 15.30
CA LYS A 37 3.48 -15.22 16.28
C LYS A 37 2.68 -13.97 15.89
N ALA A 38 2.66 -13.63 14.60
CA ALA A 38 1.89 -12.51 14.07
C ALA A 38 0.38 -12.72 14.28
N VAL A 39 -0.12 -13.92 13.95
CA VAL A 39 -1.52 -14.32 14.12
C VAL A 39 -1.93 -14.32 15.60
N GLU A 40 -1.09 -14.83 16.49
CA GLU A 40 -1.38 -14.78 17.94
C GLU A 40 -1.44 -13.33 18.47
N THR A 41 -0.57 -12.47 17.93
CA THR A 41 -0.51 -11.05 18.30
C THR A 41 -1.72 -10.27 17.79
N SER A 42 -2.17 -10.53 16.55
CA SER A 42 -3.34 -9.88 15.94
C SER A 42 -4.65 -10.30 16.62
N LEU A 43 -4.75 -11.55 17.08
CA LEU A 43 -5.87 -12.05 17.88
C LEU A 43 -5.89 -11.46 19.31
N GLY A 44 -4.94 -10.59 19.67
CA GLY A 44 -4.88 -9.93 20.97
C GLY A 44 -4.52 -10.84 22.13
N LYS A 45 -3.92 -12.02 21.88
CA LYS A 45 -3.58 -13.02 22.90
C LYS A 45 -2.24 -12.76 23.61
N GLY A 46 -1.60 -11.61 23.40
CA GLY A 46 -0.30 -11.24 23.98
C GLY A 46 -0.35 -10.05 24.95
N ASN A 47 0.55 -10.04 25.94
CA ASN A 47 0.84 -8.84 26.73
C ASN A 47 1.65 -7.83 25.89
N LEU A 48 1.71 -6.57 26.35
CA LEU A 48 2.43 -5.50 25.63
C LEU A 48 3.90 -5.85 25.38
N ALA A 49 4.56 -6.52 26.34
CA ALA A 49 5.94 -6.95 26.20
C ALA A 49 6.16 -7.91 25.00
N ARG A 50 5.29 -8.91 24.81
CA ARG A 50 5.36 -9.83 23.66
C ARG A 50 5.12 -9.12 22.32
N LYS A 51 4.28 -8.08 22.31
CA LYS A 51 4.07 -7.27 21.09
C LYS A 51 5.34 -6.51 20.72
N ASN A 52 6.00 -5.89 21.70
CA ASN A 52 7.24 -5.16 21.47
C ASN A 52 8.38 -6.09 21.04
N GLU A 53 8.48 -7.28 21.63
CA GLU A 53 9.44 -8.31 21.22
C GLU A 53 9.19 -8.76 19.77
N PHE A 54 7.92 -8.93 19.38
CA PHE A 54 7.55 -9.28 18.02
C PHE A 54 7.90 -8.16 17.02
N LEU A 55 7.62 -6.90 17.36
CA LEU A 55 7.99 -5.75 16.53
C LEU A 55 9.51 -5.66 16.31
N HIS A 56 10.30 -5.79 17.37
CA HIS A 56 11.77 -5.84 17.24
C HIS A 56 12.23 -6.99 16.34
N THR A 57 11.56 -8.15 16.40
CA THR A 57 11.88 -9.29 15.53
C THR A 57 11.56 -8.97 14.06
N LEU A 58 10.46 -8.26 13.79
CA LEU A 58 10.11 -7.80 12.45
C LEU A 58 11.12 -6.78 11.92
N ASP A 59 11.51 -5.80 12.72
CA ASP A 59 12.50 -4.79 12.32
C ASP A 59 13.82 -5.45 11.94
N THR A 60 14.28 -6.43 12.73
CA THR A 60 15.49 -7.20 12.41
C THR A 60 15.37 -7.95 11.07
N LEU A 61 14.18 -8.43 10.71
CA LEU A 61 13.95 -9.10 9.43
C LEU A 61 13.91 -8.11 8.27
N PHE A 62 13.29 -6.95 8.48
CA PHE A 62 13.28 -5.87 7.49
C PHE A 62 14.68 -5.35 7.23
N ASP A 63 15.51 -5.21 8.26
CA ASP A 63 16.94 -4.88 8.12
C ASP A 63 17.66 -5.91 7.25
N ILE A 64 17.37 -7.20 7.42
CA ILE A 64 17.95 -8.27 6.58
C ILE A 64 17.47 -8.15 5.12
N LEU A 65 16.18 -7.88 4.89
CA LEU A 65 15.59 -7.79 3.54
C LEU A 65 16.01 -6.52 2.78
N THR A 66 16.29 -5.44 3.51
CA THR A 66 16.71 -4.15 2.95
C THR A 66 18.23 -3.99 2.91
N CYS A 67 18.96 -4.92 3.53
CA CYS A 67 20.41 -4.93 3.49
C CYS A 67 20.91 -5.15 2.07
N LYS A 68 21.83 -4.30 1.61
CA LYS A 68 22.48 -4.40 0.29
C LYS A 68 23.53 -5.52 0.21
N CYS A 69 23.75 -6.26 1.29
CA CYS A 69 24.71 -7.36 1.31
C CYS A 69 24.21 -8.53 0.45
N SER A 70 25.09 -9.14 -0.34
CA SER A 70 24.82 -10.35 -1.12
C SER A 70 24.47 -11.52 -0.20
N ILE A 71 23.19 -11.91 -0.15
CA ILE A 71 22.74 -13.14 0.52
C ILE A 71 23.06 -14.32 -0.39
N GLN A 72 24.08 -15.11 -0.03
CA GLN A 72 24.40 -16.34 -0.74
C GLN A 72 23.51 -17.48 -0.24
N LEU A 73 22.71 -18.07 -1.13
CA LEU A 73 21.91 -19.26 -0.85
C LEU A 73 22.77 -20.50 -1.07
N CYS A 74 22.74 -21.44 -0.12
CA CYS A 74 23.43 -22.71 -0.27
C CYS A 74 22.69 -23.57 -1.30
N SER A 75 23.32 -23.85 -2.44
CA SER A 75 22.76 -24.67 -3.53
C SER A 75 23.02 -26.17 -3.36
N GLU A 76 23.69 -26.59 -2.28
CA GLU A 76 24.10 -27.99 -2.11
C GLU A 76 23.11 -28.77 -1.24
N SER A 77 22.51 -29.80 -1.84
CA SER A 77 21.51 -30.69 -1.24
C SER A 77 22.03 -31.63 -0.14
N ASN A 78 23.30 -31.52 0.27
CA ASN A 78 23.94 -32.44 1.22
C ASN A 78 24.58 -31.74 2.43
N CYS A 79 23.98 -30.66 2.92
CA CYS A 79 24.49 -29.97 4.09
C CYS A 79 23.96 -30.64 5.38
N SER A 80 24.74 -31.59 5.91
CA SER A 80 24.49 -32.36 7.14
C SER A 80 24.57 -31.47 8.39
N HIS A 81 23.43 -30.99 8.88
CA HIS A 81 23.38 -30.28 10.17
C HIS A 81 23.12 -31.23 11.33
N SER A 82 24.16 -31.47 12.12
CA SER A 82 24.08 -32.01 13.47
C SER A 82 23.75 -30.90 14.47
N GLY A 83 22.72 -31.13 15.29
CA GLY A 83 22.64 -30.59 16.64
C GLY A 83 21.85 -29.29 16.85
N THR A 84 20.71 -29.39 17.52
CA THR A 84 20.54 -28.83 18.86
C THR A 84 19.33 -29.49 19.54
N GLU A 85 19.61 -30.16 20.66
CA GLU A 85 18.63 -30.85 21.51
C GLU A 85 17.74 -29.84 22.26
N ASP A 86 16.43 -29.98 22.11
CA ASP A 86 15.40 -29.27 22.88
C ASP A 86 15.22 -29.97 24.24
N LYS A 87 15.90 -29.46 25.28
CA LYS A 87 15.77 -29.96 26.65
C LYS A 87 14.59 -29.30 27.36
N GLY A 88 13.54 -30.09 27.60
CA GLY A 88 12.86 -30.13 28.91
C GLY A 88 11.54 -29.37 29.05
N ARG A 89 10.43 -30.02 28.68
CA ARG A 89 9.10 -29.69 29.26
C ARG A 89 8.88 -30.48 30.55
N ARG A 90 8.81 -29.78 31.68
CA ARG A 90 8.28 -30.33 32.94
C ARG A 90 6.74 -30.36 32.90
N PRO A 91 6.09 -31.42 33.41
CA PRO A 91 4.64 -31.45 33.57
C PRO A 91 4.24 -30.64 34.82
N ARG A 92 3.43 -29.59 34.64
CA ARG A 92 2.71 -28.95 35.75
C ARG A 92 1.43 -29.74 36.02
N LYS A 93 1.42 -30.52 37.12
CA LYS A 93 0.20 -30.99 37.76
C LYS A 93 -0.19 -30.02 38.90
N TYR A 94 -1.50 -29.95 39.14
CA TYR A 94 -2.22 -29.26 40.22
C TYR A 94 -2.53 -27.77 40.06
N ALA A 95 -3.80 -27.48 39.74
CA ALA A 95 -4.56 -26.33 40.26
C ALA A 95 -6.04 -26.44 39.84
N ASN A 96 -6.75 -27.45 40.34
CA ASN A 96 -8.22 -27.50 40.27
C ASN A 96 -8.75 -27.21 41.68
N GLY A 97 -9.42 -26.06 41.87
CA GLY A 97 -10.07 -25.79 43.15
C GLY A 97 -10.61 -24.38 43.42
N PHE A 98 -10.39 -23.36 42.56
CA PHE A 98 -10.79 -21.97 42.90
C PHE A 98 -11.47 -21.18 41.75
N ASN A 99 -12.06 -21.86 40.76
CA ASN A 99 -12.30 -21.29 39.43
C ASN A 99 -13.78 -21.16 38.97
N ARG A 100 -14.78 -21.12 39.85
CA ARG A 100 -16.19 -20.89 39.42
C ARG A 100 -16.63 -19.43 39.50
N LEU A 101 -16.44 -18.74 40.63
CA LEU A 101 -16.86 -17.34 40.79
C LEU A 101 -16.06 -16.35 39.93
N PHE A 102 -14.74 -16.56 39.78
CA PHE A 102 -13.90 -15.76 38.89
C PHE A 102 -14.20 -16.00 37.40
N ARG A 103 -14.64 -17.21 37.00
CA ARG A 103 -15.07 -17.49 35.63
C ARG A 103 -16.32 -16.71 35.25
N ASN A 104 -17.31 -16.61 36.14
CA ASN A 104 -18.53 -15.85 35.87
C ASN A 104 -18.27 -14.35 35.70
N LYS A 105 -17.49 -13.72 36.61
CA LYS A 105 -17.12 -12.30 36.46
C LYS A 105 -16.32 -12.04 35.18
N LYS A 106 -15.41 -12.95 34.82
CA LYS A 106 -14.61 -12.86 33.57
C LYS A 106 -15.47 -13.05 32.32
N GLN A 107 -16.46 -13.94 32.35
CA GLN A 107 -17.40 -14.14 31.24
C GLN A 107 -18.29 -12.90 31.04
N ILE A 108 -18.81 -12.31 32.10
CA ILE A 108 -19.63 -11.09 32.04
C ILE A 108 -18.80 -9.90 31.51
N ALA A 109 -17.56 -9.73 31.98
CA ALA A 109 -16.66 -8.68 31.49
C ALA A 109 -16.30 -8.85 30.01
N ASN A 110 -16.09 -10.10 29.57
CA ASN A 110 -15.82 -10.40 28.16
C ASN A 110 -17.04 -10.18 27.27
N ALA A 111 -18.26 -10.47 27.76
CA ALA A 111 -19.50 -10.20 27.03
C ALA A 111 -19.71 -8.69 26.83
N LYS A 112 -19.58 -7.88 27.89
CA LYS A 112 -19.64 -6.41 27.80
C LYS A 112 -18.60 -5.83 26.85
N LYS A 113 -17.37 -6.37 26.87
CA LYS A 113 -16.31 -5.92 25.96
C LYS A 113 -16.62 -6.24 24.49
N ARG A 114 -17.25 -7.38 24.19
CA ARG A 114 -17.67 -7.76 22.83
C ARG A 114 -18.80 -6.89 22.30
N GLU A 115 -19.73 -6.49 23.16
CA GLU A 115 -20.82 -5.57 22.82
C GLU A 115 -20.29 -4.17 22.49
N GLN A 116 -19.38 -3.66 23.33
CA GLN A 116 -18.73 -2.37 23.10
C GLN A 116 -17.86 -2.34 21.82
N ILE A 117 -17.28 -3.48 21.42
CA ILE A 117 -16.58 -3.62 20.13
C ILE A 117 -17.58 -3.55 18.97
N ARG A 118 -18.70 -4.28 19.05
CA ARG A 118 -19.75 -4.26 18.01
C ARG A 118 -20.33 -2.86 17.80
N GLU A 119 -20.62 -2.12 18.87
CA GLU A 119 -21.10 -0.74 18.76
C GLU A 119 -20.07 0.19 18.09
N ARG A 120 -18.78 0.02 18.39
CA ARG A 120 -17.72 0.80 17.75
C ARG A 120 -17.57 0.48 16.27
N GLU A 121 -17.69 -0.79 15.89
CA GLU A 121 -17.67 -1.21 14.49
C GLU A 121 -18.88 -0.67 13.73
N GLN A 122 -20.09 -0.73 14.30
CA GLN A 122 -21.29 -0.14 13.71
C GLN A 122 -21.15 1.38 13.54
N LYS A 123 -20.64 2.10 14.56
CA LYS A 123 -20.38 3.55 14.44
C LYS A 123 -19.36 3.89 13.37
N LYS A 124 -18.30 3.09 13.22
CA LYS A 124 -17.32 3.28 12.14
C LYS A 124 -17.96 3.06 10.78
N LYS A 125 -18.80 2.03 10.65
CA LYS A 125 -19.48 1.70 9.40
C LYS A 125 -20.47 2.79 8.98
N MET A 126 -21.31 3.26 9.91
CA MET A 126 -22.21 4.38 9.62
C MET A 126 -21.44 5.64 9.24
N LYS A 127 -20.32 5.95 9.92
CA LYS A 127 -19.51 7.12 9.60
C LYS A 127 -18.80 7.01 8.24
N SER A 128 -18.39 5.81 7.81
CA SER A 128 -17.83 5.60 6.47
C SER A 128 -18.91 5.67 5.39
N GLU A 129 -20.09 5.10 5.64
CA GLU A 129 -21.23 5.16 4.70
C GLU A 129 -21.70 6.62 4.53
N GLU A 130 -21.79 7.39 5.62
CA GLU A 130 -22.12 8.83 5.59
C GLU A 130 -21.04 9.67 4.89
N ALA A 131 -19.77 9.26 4.96
CA ALA A 131 -18.69 9.92 4.22
C ALA A 131 -18.75 9.63 2.71
N ILE A 132 -19.02 8.37 2.34
CA ILE A 132 -19.21 7.96 0.94
C ILE A 132 -20.40 8.70 0.33
N GLN A 133 -21.50 8.82 1.07
CA GLN A 133 -22.71 9.48 0.59
C GLN A 133 -22.53 11.00 0.40
N ARG A 134 -21.73 11.66 1.27
CA ARG A 134 -21.31 13.07 1.05
C ARG A 134 -20.38 13.23 -0.15
N GLU A 135 -19.57 12.23 -0.46
CA GLU A 135 -18.67 12.25 -1.62
C GLU A 135 -19.44 12.02 -2.93
N GLU A 136 -20.44 11.14 -2.94
CA GLU A 136 -21.36 10.95 -4.07
C GLU A 136 -22.23 12.18 -4.36
N GLU A 137 -22.65 12.94 -3.34
CA GLU A 137 -23.37 14.21 -3.54
C GLU A 137 -22.50 15.30 -4.19
N LEU A 138 -21.18 15.16 -4.22
CA LEU A 138 -20.28 16.17 -4.76
C LEU A 138 -20.08 16.05 -6.29
N CYS A 139 -20.31 14.87 -6.88
CA CYS A 139 -19.97 14.58 -8.28
C CYS A 139 -21.20 14.22 -9.13
N GLN A 140 -22.13 15.15 -9.24
CA GLN A 140 -23.13 15.13 -10.32
C GLN A 140 -22.60 16.00 -11.46
N ASP A 141 -22.76 15.55 -12.70
CA ASP A 141 -22.37 16.30 -13.90
C ASP A 141 -23.15 17.62 -13.97
N LYS A 142 -22.55 18.71 -13.46
CA LYS A 142 -23.16 20.03 -13.37
C LYS A 142 -23.03 20.81 -14.68
N SER A 143 -23.16 20.18 -15.85
CA SER A 143 -23.13 20.93 -17.10
C SER A 143 -24.14 22.09 -17.07
N SER A 144 -23.67 23.32 -17.27
CA SER A 144 -24.52 24.50 -17.19
C SER A 144 -25.64 24.39 -18.23
N PRO A 145 -26.91 24.62 -17.86
CA PRO A 145 -28.01 24.57 -18.81
C PRO A 145 -27.82 25.64 -19.89
N ILE A 146 -27.93 25.25 -21.16
CA ILE A 146 -27.82 26.17 -22.31
C ILE A 146 -29.09 27.03 -22.39
N ASN A 147 -28.92 28.34 -22.50
CA ASN A 147 -30.04 29.26 -22.69
C ASN A 147 -30.45 29.30 -24.18
N VAL A 148 -31.42 28.47 -24.55
CA VAL A 148 -31.97 28.40 -25.92
C VAL A 148 -32.63 29.70 -26.41
N ASN A 149 -32.96 30.63 -25.52
CA ASN A 149 -33.59 31.91 -25.87
C ASN A 149 -32.56 33.06 -26.00
N ALA A 150 -31.27 32.77 -25.90
CA ALA A 150 -30.24 33.80 -25.98
C ALA A 150 -30.20 34.45 -27.37
N THR A 151 -30.26 35.79 -27.40
CA THR A 151 -30.09 36.56 -28.65
C THR A 151 -28.63 36.86 -28.99
N LYS A 152 -27.74 36.73 -28.00
CA LYS A 152 -26.29 36.93 -28.17
C LYS A 152 -25.52 35.72 -27.65
N LEU A 153 -24.40 35.43 -28.30
CA LEU A 153 -23.55 34.28 -27.95
C LEU A 153 -23.03 34.34 -26.50
N SER A 154 -22.79 35.55 -25.98
CA SER A 154 -22.36 35.78 -24.60
C SER A 154 -23.43 35.43 -23.54
N GLU A 155 -24.70 35.34 -23.95
CA GLU A 155 -25.84 35.03 -23.08
C GLU A 155 -26.25 33.54 -23.18
N LEU A 156 -25.59 32.78 -24.06
CA LEU A 156 -25.91 31.38 -24.36
C LEU A 156 -25.49 30.44 -23.23
N VAL A 157 -24.38 30.76 -22.56
CA VAL A 157 -23.82 30.01 -21.42
C VAL A 157 -23.43 31.01 -20.34
N ASP A 158 -23.95 30.81 -19.13
CA ASP A 158 -23.58 31.63 -17.98
C ASP A 158 -22.21 31.17 -17.44
N LEU A 159 -21.16 31.89 -17.85
CA LEU A 159 -19.77 31.66 -17.40
C LEU A 159 -19.49 32.24 -16.01
N SER A 160 -20.47 32.94 -15.40
CA SER A 160 -20.32 33.50 -14.05
C SER A 160 -20.61 32.47 -12.95
N LEU A 161 -21.18 31.31 -13.31
CA LEU A 161 -21.38 30.20 -12.39
C LEU A 161 -20.04 29.59 -11.97
N GLU A 162 -19.90 29.41 -10.65
CA GLU A 162 -18.66 29.02 -9.98
C GLU A 162 -18.18 27.64 -10.46
N VAL A 163 -17.18 27.68 -11.35
CA VAL A 163 -16.26 26.60 -11.72
C VAL A 163 -16.95 25.29 -12.12
N LEU A 164 -17.27 25.18 -13.41
CA LEU A 164 -17.61 23.91 -14.03
C LEU A 164 -16.39 22.97 -13.98
N GLU A 165 -16.59 21.78 -13.45
CA GLU A 165 -15.57 20.74 -13.51
C GLU A 165 -15.39 20.28 -14.98
N PRO A 166 -14.16 20.20 -15.51
CA PRO A 166 -13.93 19.67 -16.85
C PRO A 166 -14.46 18.23 -16.98
N PRO A 167 -15.06 17.84 -18.12
CA PRO A 167 -15.53 16.47 -18.35
C PRO A 167 -14.45 15.40 -18.22
N LEU A 168 -13.17 15.79 -18.29
CA LEU A 168 -12.04 14.89 -18.13
C LEU A 168 -11.79 14.53 -16.65
N THR A 169 -12.24 15.36 -15.71
CA THR A 169 -12.02 15.14 -14.27
C THR A 169 -13.26 14.66 -13.53
N THR A 170 -14.45 14.70 -14.16
CA THR A 170 -15.71 14.24 -13.57
C THR A 170 -15.70 12.77 -13.10
N SER A 171 -14.88 11.91 -13.72
CA SER A 171 -14.75 10.52 -13.27
C SER A 171 -13.72 10.32 -12.14
N LEU A 172 -12.98 11.36 -11.75
CA LEU A 172 -11.89 11.28 -10.79
C LEU A 172 -12.37 11.66 -9.40
N THR A 173 -11.97 10.88 -8.40
CA THR A 173 -12.21 11.22 -7.00
C THR A 173 -11.34 12.40 -6.56
N SER A 174 -11.80 13.13 -5.54
CA SER A 174 -11.02 14.21 -4.91
C SER A 174 -9.62 13.75 -4.43
N GLN A 175 -9.48 12.48 -4.06
CA GLN A 175 -8.19 11.92 -3.66
C GLN A 175 -7.27 11.67 -4.87
N GLU A 176 -7.80 11.17 -5.98
CA GLU A 176 -7.03 11.00 -7.23
C GLU A 176 -6.56 12.34 -7.78
N LEU A 177 -7.38 13.39 -7.68
CA LEU A 177 -6.97 14.75 -8.04
C LEU A 177 -5.81 15.27 -7.18
N ARG A 178 -5.84 15.00 -5.87
CA ARG A 178 -4.70 15.31 -4.97
C ARG A 178 -3.45 14.52 -5.36
N ASN A 179 -3.60 13.24 -5.67
CA ASN A 179 -2.49 12.40 -6.11
C ASN A 179 -1.89 12.87 -7.44
N LEU A 180 -2.71 13.31 -8.40
CA LEU A 180 -2.24 13.89 -9.67
C LEU A 180 -1.50 15.22 -9.47
N LYS A 181 -1.88 15.99 -8.44
CA LYS A 181 -1.18 17.23 -8.06
C LYS A 181 0.18 16.94 -7.45
N GLU A 182 0.29 15.92 -6.59
CA GLU A 182 1.54 15.53 -5.93
C GLU A 182 2.48 14.75 -6.86
N THR A 183 1.91 13.91 -7.72
CA THR A 183 2.62 13.10 -8.70
C THR A 183 2.04 13.35 -10.08
N PRO A 184 2.52 14.39 -10.80
CA PRO A 184 2.03 14.68 -12.13
C PRO A 184 2.31 13.49 -13.06
N MET A 185 1.36 13.23 -13.96
CA MET A 185 1.47 12.16 -14.94
C MET A 185 2.72 12.36 -15.80
N GLN A 186 3.58 11.33 -15.86
CA GLN A 186 4.74 11.36 -16.75
C GLN A 186 4.29 11.00 -18.16
N VAL A 187 4.25 12.00 -19.03
CA VAL A 187 3.96 11.79 -20.45
C VAL A 187 5.20 11.18 -21.10
N PRO A 188 5.12 9.98 -21.70
CA PRO A 188 6.22 9.43 -22.46
C PRO A 188 6.68 10.42 -23.53
N LYS A 189 7.97 10.39 -23.89
CA LYS A 189 8.48 11.21 -25.00
C LYS A 189 7.98 10.61 -26.32
N TRP A 190 6.72 10.90 -26.64
CA TRP A 190 6.14 10.55 -27.92
C TRP A 190 6.91 11.32 -29.01
N PRO A 191 7.24 10.68 -30.14
CA PRO A 191 7.78 11.41 -31.27
C PRO A 191 6.75 12.46 -31.67
N SER A 192 7.14 13.73 -31.52
CA SER A 192 6.32 14.83 -31.99
C SER A 192 6.42 14.84 -33.52
N HIS A 193 5.46 14.21 -34.19
CA HIS A 193 5.36 14.22 -35.64
C HIS A 193 4.77 15.54 -36.16
N THR A 194 5.24 16.68 -35.63
CA THR A 194 4.76 18.02 -36.02
C THR A 194 4.77 18.19 -37.53
N GLN A 195 5.78 17.67 -38.23
CA GLN A 195 5.87 17.77 -39.68
C GLN A 195 4.76 17.00 -40.44
N SER A 196 4.34 15.82 -39.96
CA SER A 196 3.25 15.09 -40.63
C SER A 196 1.90 15.74 -40.34
N VAL A 197 1.71 16.24 -39.12
CA VAL A 197 0.51 17.01 -38.73
C VAL A 197 0.42 18.30 -39.54
N GLU A 198 1.50 19.06 -39.65
CA GLU A 198 1.57 20.29 -40.47
C GLU A 198 1.25 20.01 -41.94
N ARG A 199 1.83 18.95 -42.53
CA ARG A 199 1.49 18.54 -43.90
C ARG A 199 0.03 18.15 -44.05
N CYS A 200 -0.52 17.42 -43.09
CA CYS A 200 -1.92 17.01 -43.10
C CYS A 200 -2.86 18.22 -43.01
N VAL A 201 -2.63 19.12 -42.05
CA VAL A 201 -3.40 20.37 -41.89
C VAL A 201 -3.32 21.22 -43.16
N LYS A 202 -2.13 21.34 -43.76
CA LYS A 202 -1.95 22.06 -45.03
C LYS A 202 -2.78 21.44 -46.16
N MET A 203 -2.65 20.14 -46.40
CA MET A 203 -3.40 19.45 -47.47
C MET A 203 -4.92 19.54 -47.26
N VAL A 204 -5.39 19.36 -46.01
CA VAL A 204 -6.82 19.48 -45.68
C VAL A 204 -7.30 20.91 -45.91
N THR A 205 -6.50 21.92 -45.56
CA THR A 205 -6.84 23.34 -45.79
C THR A 205 -6.90 23.67 -47.28
N GLU A 206 -5.92 23.21 -48.06
CA GLU A 206 -5.90 23.38 -49.52
C GLU A 206 -7.12 22.70 -50.17
N ALA A 207 -7.41 21.46 -49.80
CA ALA A 207 -8.57 20.71 -50.28
C ALA A 207 -9.90 21.39 -49.88
N ALA A 208 -10.03 21.82 -48.62
CA ALA A 208 -11.21 22.53 -48.15
C ALA A 208 -11.42 23.86 -48.88
N GLY A 209 -10.35 24.60 -49.16
CA GLY A 209 -10.38 25.83 -49.95
C GLY A 209 -10.89 25.62 -51.38
N HIS A 210 -10.60 24.47 -51.99
CA HIS A 210 -11.14 24.12 -53.31
C HIS A 210 -12.66 23.89 -53.29
N VAL A 211 -13.22 23.43 -52.17
CA VAL A 211 -14.65 23.11 -51.98
C VAL A 211 -15.40 24.26 -51.26
N TYR A 212 -14.73 25.36 -50.95
CA TYR A 212 -15.30 26.49 -50.21
C TYR A 212 -16.06 27.45 -51.15
N SER A 213 -17.11 26.96 -51.80
CA SER A 213 -18.22 27.75 -52.34
C SER A 213 -19.38 26.82 -52.69
N HIS A 214 -20.62 27.30 -52.59
CA HIS A 214 -21.79 26.49 -52.95
C HIS A 214 -21.75 26.05 -54.42
N GLU A 215 -21.29 26.94 -55.30
CA GLU A 215 -21.09 26.71 -56.74
C GLU A 215 -20.07 25.62 -57.09
N ARG A 216 -19.17 25.24 -56.17
CA ARG A 216 -18.19 24.16 -56.37
C ARG A 216 -18.56 22.86 -55.66
N ARG A 217 -19.67 22.87 -54.91
CA ARG A 217 -20.20 21.72 -54.18
C ARG A 217 -21.30 20.99 -54.93
N GLU A 218 -21.97 21.66 -55.87
CA GLU A 218 -22.92 21.08 -56.83
C GLU A 218 -22.24 20.82 -58.18
#